data_AF-A0A2W4S1T5-F1
#
_entry.id   AF-A0A2W4S1T5-F1
#
_cell.length_a   1.000
_cell.length_b   1.000
_cell.length_c   1.000
_cell.angle_alpha   90.00
_cell.angle_beta   90.00
_cell.angle_gamma   90.00
#
_symmetry.space_group_name_H-M   'P 1'
#
loop_
_entity.id
_entity.type
_entity.pdbx_description
1 polymer ?
#
loop_
_entity_poly.entity_id
_entity_poly.type
_entity_poly.pdbx_seq_one_letter_code
_entity_poly.pdbx_strand_id
1 'polypeptide(L)'
;MGRDKAALEIGGRAQLARAFDLLAPLTARCFVSVREDQKDDPLRAAFPQVVDLPGLPAGPAGGIIAAQRAHPGVAWLVVACDLPLLDAGTLQHLIARRHPARAAIAYRSSHDGLPEPLCAIWEPSTAGPLAAAVAAGRLCPRKFLLQSDTLLLDLPRPESLENVNTPAELAAVTGAGNSGATTGERELKVQYFALLREQAGRREETVRTRAATPRELYEELKVRHPFTLGPEHLKVAVNAEFSDWSRQLAANDTVVFIPPVAGG
;
A
#
# COMPACT_ATOMS: atom_id res chain seq x y z
N MET A 1 1.17 -17.88 -8.55
CA MET A 1 1.51 -18.45 -7.23
C MET A 1 2.41 -17.45 -6.53
N GLY A 2 1.83 -16.62 -5.67
CA GLY A 2 2.53 -15.51 -5.02
C GLY A 2 3.29 -15.99 -3.79
N ARG A 3 4.52 -15.53 -3.64
CA ARG A 3 5.37 -15.73 -2.46
C ARG A 3 4.61 -15.30 -1.20
N ASP A 4 4.68 -16.07 -0.11
CA ASP A 4 4.04 -15.70 1.16
C ASP A 4 4.68 -14.41 1.70
N LYS A 5 3.99 -13.28 1.49
CA LYS A 5 4.51 -11.95 1.85
C LYS A 5 4.72 -11.79 3.36
N ALA A 6 3.96 -12.54 4.16
CA ALA A 6 4.10 -12.55 5.61
C ALA A 6 5.49 -13.02 6.05
N ALA A 7 6.09 -13.93 5.28
CA ALA A 7 7.41 -14.51 5.51
C ALA A 7 8.55 -13.71 4.85
N LEU A 8 8.26 -12.66 4.07
CA LEU A 8 9.31 -11.82 3.51
C LEU A 8 10.06 -11.10 4.63
N GLU A 9 11.37 -11.23 4.64
CA GLU A 9 12.21 -10.58 5.65
C GLU A 9 12.63 -9.20 5.21
N ILE A 10 12.49 -8.27 6.15
CA ILE A 10 12.87 -6.88 6.02
C ILE A 10 13.71 -6.54 7.25
N GLY A 11 14.95 -6.10 7.03
CA GLY A 11 15.90 -5.87 8.13
C GLY A 11 16.15 -7.12 8.99
N GLY A 12 16.12 -8.31 8.37
CA GLY A 12 16.35 -9.59 9.05
C GLY A 12 15.16 -10.09 9.90
N ARG A 13 13.96 -9.51 9.71
CA ARG A 13 12.76 -9.92 10.43
C ARG A 13 11.57 -10.05 9.48
N ALA A 14 10.84 -11.17 9.59
CA ALA A 14 9.65 -11.41 8.79
C ALA A 14 8.60 -10.31 9.00
N GLN A 15 7.90 -9.89 7.94
CA GLN A 15 6.93 -8.79 8.04
C GLN A 15 5.82 -9.07 9.06
N LEU A 16 5.35 -10.31 9.14
CA LEU A 16 4.37 -10.74 10.14
C LEU A 16 4.88 -10.52 11.57
N ALA A 17 6.13 -10.89 11.84
CA ALA A 17 6.73 -10.68 13.15
C ALA A 17 6.88 -9.18 13.46
N ARG A 18 7.31 -8.36 12.47
CA ARG A 18 7.39 -6.90 12.63
C ARG A 18 6.03 -6.28 12.95
N ALA A 19 4.98 -6.67 12.22
CA ALA A 19 3.63 -6.19 12.50
C ALA A 19 3.18 -6.60 13.90
N PHE A 20 3.41 -7.86 14.31
CA PHE A 20 3.09 -8.33 15.65
C PHE A 20 3.81 -7.53 16.74
N ASP A 21 5.11 -7.27 16.59
CA ASP A 21 5.90 -6.49 17.56
C ASP A 21 5.42 -5.03 17.68
N LEU A 22 4.88 -4.46 16.60
CA LEU A 22 4.29 -3.12 16.62
C LEU A 22 2.95 -3.09 17.36
N LEU A 23 2.11 -4.12 17.19
CA LEU A 23 0.77 -4.16 17.77
C LEU A 23 0.77 -4.64 19.23
N ALA A 24 1.61 -5.61 19.58
CA ALA A 24 1.63 -6.24 20.89
C ALA A 24 1.75 -5.25 22.07
N PRO A 25 2.65 -4.25 22.08
CA PRO A 25 2.75 -3.30 23.18
C PRO A 25 1.61 -2.26 23.20
N LEU A 26 0.83 -2.15 22.13
CA LEU A 26 -0.25 -1.17 21.99
C LEU A 26 -1.64 -1.78 22.25
N THR A 27 -1.73 -3.08 22.47
CA THR A 27 -3.00 -3.83 22.59
C THR A 27 -2.99 -4.70 23.84
N ALA A 28 -4.18 -4.96 24.42
CA ALA A 28 -4.28 -5.84 25.58
C ALA A 28 -3.91 -7.30 25.24
N ARG A 29 -4.23 -7.73 24.01
CA ARG A 29 -3.92 -9.05 23.43
C ARG A 29 -3.70 -8.86 21.93
N CYS A 30 -2.74 -9.59 21.38
CA CYS A 30 -2.41 -9.57 19.96
C CYS A 30 -2.42 -11.00 19.40
N PHE A 31 -2.88 -11.14 18.16
CA PHE A 31 -3.02 -12.43 17.48
C PHE A 31 -2.64 -12.31 16.02
N VAL A 32 -2.24 -13.44 15.44
CA VAL A 32 -2.08 -13.62 14.01
C VAL A 32 -3.34 -14.29 13.46
N SER A 33 -3.96 -13.67 12.45
CA SER A 33 -5.05 -14.29 11.69
C SER A 33 -4.47 -15.35 10.77
N VAL A 34 -4.96 -16.58 10.86
CA VAL A 34 -4.48 -17.71 10.05
C VAL A 34 -5.64 -18.50 9.47
N ARG A 35 -5.43 -19.08 8.29
CA ARG A 35 -6.33 -20.12 7.79
C ARG A 35 -6.06 -21.44 8.53
N GLU A 36 -7.04 -22.34 8.52
CA GLU A 36 -6.90 -23.67 9.14
C GLU A 36 -5.68 -24.45 8.61
N ASP A 37 -5.37 -24.34 7.31
CA ASP A 37 -4.21 -24.98 6.67
C ASP A 37 -2.85 -24.34 7.05
N GLN A 38 -2.87 -23.20 7.73
CA GLN A 38 -1.68 -22.43 8.10
C GLN A 38 -1.39 -22.44 9.60
N LYS A 39 -2.24 -23.07 10.43
CA LYS A 39 -2.09 -23.02 11.90
C LYS A 39 -0.76 -23.61 12.39
N ASP A 40 -0.29 -24.67 11.72
CA ASP A 40 0.93 -25.41 12.05
C ASP A 40 2.17 -24.89 11.28
N ASP A 41 2.03 -23.82 10.50
CA ASP A 41 3.14 -23.15 9.82
C ASP A 41 4.16 -22.61 10.85
N PRO A 42 5.47 -22.94 10.79
CA PRO A 42 6.43 -22.59 11.83
C PRO A 42 6.51 -21.09 12.15
N LEU A 43 6.36 -20.23 11.14
CA LEU A 43 6.36 -18.78 11.35
C LEU A 43 5.13 -18.32 12.13
N ARG A 44 3.94 -18.80 11.76
CA ARG A 44 2.67 -18.40 12.38
C ARG A 44 2.45 -19.07 13.73
N ALA A 45 2.89 -20.31 13.91
CA ALA A 45 2.78 -21.09 15.14
C ALA A 45 3.56 -20.48 16.32
N ALA A 46 4.52 -19.58 16.03
CA ALA A 46 5.27 -18.85 17.04
C ALA A 46 4.44 -17.77 17.78
N PHE A 47 3.22 -17.45 17.32
CA PHE A 47 2.39 -16.39 17.87
C PHE A 47 1.01 -16.92 18.30
N PRO A 48 0.29 -16.25 19.23
CA PRO A 48 -1.12 -16.53 19.46
C PRO A 48 -1.92 -16.34 18.17
N GLN A 49 -2.85 -17.26 17.88
CA GLN A 49 -3.58 -17.27 16.61
C GLN A 49 -5.08 -17.06 16.78
N VAL A 50 -5.68 -16.43 15.78
CA VAL A 50 -7.10 -16.54 15.48
C VAL A 50 -7.21 -17.32 14.18
N VAL A 51 -7.81 -18.52 14.26
CA VAL A 51 -8.01 -19.38 13.10
C VAL A 51 -9.34 -19.05 12.43
N ASP A 52 -9.33 -18.89 11.11
CA ASP A 52 -10.53 -18.66 10.31
C ASP A 52 -11.58 -19.74 10.56
N LEU A 53 -12.85 -19.32 10.70
CA LEU A 53 -13.93 -20.27 10.98
C LEU A 53 -14.36 -21.04 9.73
N PRO A 54 -14.66 -22.35 9.85
CA PRO A 54 -15.21 -23.13 8.76
C PRO A 54 -16.49 -22.51 8.19
N GLY A 55 -16.62 -22.53 6.86
CA GLY A 55 -17.78 -22.00 6.15
C GLY A 55 -17.78 -20.49 5.94
N LEU A 56 -16.79 -19.75 6.46
CA LEU A 56 -16.54 -18.37 6.03
C LEU A 56 -15.67 -18.35 4.76
N PRO A 57 -15.88 -17.36 3.87
CA PRO A 57 -15.02 -17.19 2.71
C PRO A 57 -13.62 -16.76 3.14
N ALA A 58 -12.60 -17.27 2.42
CA ALA A 58 -11.22 -16.90 2.64
C ALA A 58 -11.00 -15.40 2.40
N GLY A 59 -10.15 -14.80 3.23
CA GLY A 59 -9.73 -13.41 3.11
C GLY A 59 -10.04 -12.58 4.37
N PRO A 60 -9.75 -11.27 4.33
CA PRO A 60 -9.70 -10.48 5.55
C PRO A 60 -11.04 -10.36 6.29
N ALA A 61 -12.18 -10.39 5.59
CA ALA A 61 -13.49 -10.40 6.24
C ALA A 61 -13.69 -11.65 7.12
N GLY A 62 -13.21 -12.82 6.66
CA GLY A 62 -13.26 -14.06 7.42
C GLY A 62 -12.47 -13.96 8.72
N GLY A 63 -11.24 -13.47 8.64
CA GLY A 63 -10.37 -13.25 9.80
C GLY A 63 -10.94 -12.25 10.81
N ILE A 64 -11.50 -11.13 10.34
CA ILE A 64 -12.16 -10.14 11.21
C ILE A 64 -13.37 -10.76 11.94
N ILE A 65 -14.21 -11.51 11.23
CA ILE A 65 -15.37 -12.20 11.84
C ILE A 65 -14.90 -13.26 12.85
N ALA A 66 -13.86 -14.02 12.52
CA ALA A 66 -13.30 -15.03 13.41
C ALA A 66 -12.79 -14.37 14.71
N ALA A 67 -12.07 -13.25 14.61
CA ALA A 67 -11.59 -12.49 15.75
C ALA A 67 -12.75 -11.96 16.61
N GLN A 68 -13.77 -11.35 16.00
CA GLN A 68 -14.95 -10.83 16.69
C GLN A 68 -15.77 -11.92 17.39
N ARG A 69 -15.81 -13.13 16.84
CA ARG A 69 -16.46 -14.28 17.48
C ARG A 69 -15.63 -14.88 18.60
N ALA A 70 -14.31 -14.94 18.45
CA ALA A 70 -13.41 -15.44 19.47
C ALA A 70 -13.42 -14.56 20.73
N HIS A 71 -13.48 -13.23 20.56
CA HIS A 71 -13.61 -12.27 21.64
C HIS A 71 -14.74 -11.27 21.33
N PRO A 72 -15.98 -11.60 21.72
CA PRO A 72 -17.10 -10.69 21.56
C PRO A 72 -17.01 -9.50 22.53
N GLY A 73 -17.54 -8.35 22.12
CA GLY A 73 -17.63 -7.16 22.98
C GLY A 73 -16.36 -6.32 23.10
N VAL A 74 -15.27 -6.69 22.42
CA VAL A 74 -14.04 -5.89 22.34
C VAL A 74 -13.84 -5.26 20.96
N ALA A 75 -13.15 -4.13 20.91
CA ALA A 75 -12.71 -3.53 19.66
C ALA A 75 -11.43 -4.23 19.16
N TRP A 76 -11.32 -4.36 17.84
CA TRP A 76 -10.19 -4.99 17.18
C TRP A 76 -9.39 -3.98 16.37
N LEU A 77 -8.10 -3.82 16.66
CA LEU A 77 -7.15 -3.18 15.76
C LEU A 77 -6.68 -4.22 14.75
N VAL A 78 -7.07 -4.03 13.49
CA VAL A 78 -6.78 -4.94 12.38
C VAL A 78 -5.72 -4.31 11.50
N VAL A 79 -4.61 -5.03 11.30
CA VAL A 79 -3.45 -4.57 10.54
C VAL A 79 -2.99 -5.66 9.57
N ALA A 80 -2.75 -5.31 8.31
CA ALA A 80 -2.14 -6.19 7.33
C ALA A 80 -0.67 -6.45 7.66
N CYS A 81 -0.21 -7.69 7.46
CA CYS A 81 1.17 -8.05 7.75
C CYS A 81 2.18 -7.52 6.72
N ASP A 82 1.75 -6.99 5.57
CA ASP A 82 2.60 -6.50 4.48
C ASP A 82 2.68 -4.96 4.39
N LEU A 83 2.67 -4.29 5.55
CA LEU A 83 2.82 -2.84 5.71
C LEU A 83 4.18 -2.47 6.32
N PRO A 84 5.28 -2.52 5.56
CA PRO A 84 6.60 -2.47 6.16
C PRO A 84 7.06 -1.09 6.62
N LEU A 85 6.38 -0.04 6.18
CA LEU A 85 6.59 1.36 6.57
C LEU A 85 5.72 1.77 7.76
N LEU A 86 4.80 0.90 8.17
CA LEU A 86 3.96 1.12 9.34
C LEU A 86 4.83 1.24 10.59
N ASP A 87 4.47 2.19 11.43
CA ASP A 87 5.21 2.53 12.64
C ASP A 87 4.27 2.71 13.85
N ALA A 88 4.87 2.72 15.04
CA ALA A 88 4.14 2.86 16.29
C ALA A 88 3.39 4.19 16.43
N GLY A 89 3.92 5.30 15.92
CA GLY A 89 3.27 6.60 15.92
C GLY A 89 2.00 6.63 15.06
N THR A 90 2.02 5.98 13.90
CA THR A 90 0.83 5.80 13.05
C THR A 90 -0.24 4.97 13.77
N LEU A 91 0.13 3.92 14.49
CA LEU A 91 -0.82 3.11 15.27
C LEU A 91 -1.35 3.85 16.51
N GLN A 92 -0.48 4.53 17.25
CA GLN A 92 -0.86 5.35 18.41
C GLN A 92 -1.79 6.49 18.00
N HIS A 93 -1.54 7.11 16.85
CA HIS A 93 -2.43 8.11 16.27
C HIS A 93 -3.83 7.52 16.08
N LEU A 94 -3.96 6.35 15.43
CA LEU A 94 -5.24 5.67 15.23
C LEU A 94 -5.95 5.35 16.56
N ILE A 95 -5.22 4.75 17.51
CA ILE A 95 -5.74 4.37 18.84
C ILE A 95 -6.24 5.59 19.61
N ALA A 96 -5.50 6.70 19.58
CA ALA A 96 -5.88 7.93 20.28
C ALA A 96 -7.17 8.57 19.72
N ARG A 97 -7.58 8.23 18.50
CA ARG A 97 -8.86 8.67 17.89
C ARG A 97 -9.97 7.63 17.99
N ARG A 98 -9.77 6.53 18.74
CA ARG A 98 -10.82 5.53 18.95
C ARG A 98 -12.09 6.20 19.48
N HIS A 99 -13.21 5.88 18.85
CA HIS A 99 -14.52 6.45 19.18
C HIS A 99 -15.58 5.34 19.26
N PRO A 100 -15.86 4.78 20.46
CA PRO A 100 -16.72 3.59 20.61
C PRO A 100 -18.16 3.72 20.07
N ALA A 101 -18.66 4.94 19.88
CA ALA A 101 -19.98 5.15 19.29
C ALA A 101 -20.01 5.07 17.75
N ARG A 102 -18.84 5.07 17.08
CA ARG A 102 -18.72 4.83 15.64
C ARG A 102 -18.63 3.33 15.38
N ALA A 103 -18.91 2.90 14.17
CA ALA A 103 -18.72 1.50 13.77
C ALA A 103 -17.23 1.15 13.65
N ALA A 104 -16.43 2.07 13.11
CA ALA A 104 -15.01 1.86 12.91
C ALA A 104 -14.24 3.19 12.85
N ILE A 105 -12.92 3.08 12.96
CA ILE A 105 -11.97 4.17 12.74
C ILE A 105 -10.93 3.65 11.74
N ALA A 106 -10.77 4.34 10.61
CA ALA A 106 -9.87 3.92 9.55
C ALA A 106 -9.14 5.12 8.94
N TYR A 107 -8.00 4.86 8.32
CA TYR A 107 -7.34 5.88 7.52
C TYR A 107 -8.00 6.03 6.15
N ARG A 108 -7.91 7.23 5.57
CA ARG A 108 -8.09 7.43 4.13
C ARG A 108 -6.87 6.89 3.41
N SER A 109 -7.13 6.04 2.44
CA SER A 109 -6.15 5.57 1.46
C SER A 109 -5.54 6.75 0.69
N SER A 110 -4.21 6.77 0.59
CA SER A 110 -3.46 7.74 -0.23
C SER A 110 -3.82 7.66 -1.71
N HIS A 111 -4.29 6.50 -2.18
CA HIS A 111 -4.57 6.22 -3.60
C HIS A 111 -5.92 6.72 -4.08
N ASP A 112 -6.97 6.54 -3.28
CA ASP A 112 -8.37 6.76 -3.69
C ASP A 112 -9.25 7.39 -2.61
N GLY A 113 -8.68 7.76 -1.45
CA GLY A 113 -9.40 8.40 -0.34
C GLY A 113 -10.41 7.50 0.38
N LEU A 114 -10.54 6.24 -0.03
CA LEU A 114 -11.45 5.26 0.57
C LEU A 114 -10.89 4.72 1.89
N PRO A 115 -11.73 4.13 2.77
CA PRO A 115 -11.27 3.60 4.05
C PRO A 115 -10.25 2.48 3.87
N GLU A 116 -9.15 2.49 4.62
CA GLU A 116 -8.19 1.38 4.67
C GLU A 116 -8.61 0.36 5.75
N PRO A 117 -9.20 -0.79 5.37
CA PRO A 117 -9.75 -1.73 6.35
C PRO A 117 -8.70 -2.55 7.11
N LEU A 118 -7.46 -2.64 6.60
CA LEU A 118 -6.37 -3.42 7.18
C LEU A 118 -5.32 -2.53 7.82
N CYS A 119 -5.73 -1.36 8.28
CA CYS A 119 -5.10 -0.58 9.35
C CYS A 119 -6.21 0.24 10.01
N ALA A 120 -7.13 -0.45 10.68
CA ALA A 120 -8.37 0.13 11.21
C ALA A 120 -8.76 -0.47 12.56
N ILE A 121 -9.49 0.31 13.35
CA ILE A 121 -10.17 -0.15 14.56
C ILE A 121 -11.60 -0.49 14.20
N TRP A 122 -11.99 -1.74 14.45
CA TRP A 122 -13.34 -2.27 14.26
C TRP A 122 -14.02 -2.37 15.62
N GLU A 123 -15.10 -1.60 15.84
CA GLU A 123 -15.84 -1.65 17.12
C GLU A 123 -16.75 -2.89 17.18
N PRO A 124 -17.12 -3.35 18.40
CA PRO A 124 -17.98 -4.52 18.59
C PRO A 124 -19.30 -4.47 17.82
N SER A 125 -19.83 -3.26 17.59
CA SER A 125 -21.06 -3.01 16.86
C SER A 125 -21.02 -3.51 15.41
N THR A 126 -19.83 -3.71 14.83
CA THR A 126 -19.67 -4.23 13.46
C THR A 126 -19.87 -5.73 13.33
N ALA A 127 -19.80 -6.50 14.42
CA ALA A 127 -19.77 -7.97 14.35
C ALA A 127 -21.01 -8.58 13.68
N GLY A 128 -22.21 -8.15 14.11
CA GLY A 128 -23.47 -8.59 13.50
C GLY A 128 -23.61 -8.16 12.04
N PRO A 129 -23.52 -6.85 11.74
CA PRO A 129 -23.65 -6.33 10.38
C PRO A 129 -22.61 -6.90 9.40
N LEU A 130 -21.35 -7.07 9.81
CA LEU A 130 -20.30 -7.64 8.96
C LEU A 130 -20.58 -9.11 8.64
N ALA A 131 -20.94 -9.91 9.65
CA ALA A 131 -21.31 -11.30 9.45
C ALA A 131 -22.53 -11.44 8.51
N ALA A 132 -23.54 -10.58 8.67
CA ALA A 132 -24.70 -10.55 7.78
C ALA A 132 -24.34 -10.13 6.35
N ALA A 133 -23.44 -9.16 6.18
CA ALA A 133 -22.96 -8.74 4.86
C ALA A 133 -22.21 -9.88 4.15
N VAL A 134 -21.34 -10.60 4.87
CA VAL A 134 -20.61 -11.75 4.35
C VAL A 134 -21.54 -12.89 3.97
N ALA A 135 -22.54 -13.21 4.81
CA ALA A 135 -23.56 -14.21 4.50
C ALA A 135 -24.38 -13.86 3.23
N ALA A 136 -24.53 -12.57 2.93
CA ALA A 136 -25.15 -12.07 1.70
C ALA A 136 -24.17 -11.92 0.51
N GLY A 137 -22.97 -12.48 0.59
CA GLY A 137 -21.95 -12.44 -0.47
C GLY A 137 -21.18 -11.12 -0.59
N ARG A 138 -21.35 -10.17 0.35
CA ARG A 138 -20.62 -8.90 0.37
C ARG A 138 -19.35 -9.04 1.22
N LEU A 139 -18.26 -9.43 0.56
CA LEU A 139 -17.03 -9.88 1.24
C LEU A 139 -15.98 -8.79 1.44
N CYS A 140 -16.09 -7.63 0.80
CA CYS A 140 -15.04 -6.62 0.78
C CYS A 140 -15.11 -5.74 2.05
N PRO A 141 -14.13 -5.80 2.97
CA PRO A 141 -14.14 -5.01 4.20
C PRO A 141 -14.13 -3.51 3.94
N ARG A 142 -13.38 -3.04 2.93
CA ARG A 142 -13.36 -1.62 2.52
C ARG A 142 -14.76 -1.13 2.14
N LYS A 143 -15.50 -1.91 1.34
CA LYS A 143 -16.89 -1.57 0.96
C LYS A 143 -17.83 -1.58 2.17
N PHE A 144 -17.64 -2.51 3.10
CA PHE A 144 -18.39 -2.54 4.34
C PHE A 144 -18.16 -1.27 5.18
N LEU A 145 -16.89 -0.87 5.37
CA LEU A 145 -16.54 0.36 6.09
C LEU A 145 -17.12 1.61 5.43
N LEU A 146 -17.08 1.68 4.09
CA LEU A 146 -17.66 2.77 3.32
C LEU A 146 -19.18 2.91 3.53
N GLN A 147 -19.87 1.81 3.81
CA GLN A 147 -21.31 1.74 4.06
C GLN A 147 -21.66 1.79 5.56
N SER A 148 -20.66 1.92 6.43
CA SER A 148 -20.82 1.96 7.88
C SER A 148 -20.49 3.35 8.42
N ASP A 149 -20.88 3.62 9.67
CA ASP A 149 -20.49 4.84 10.38
C ASP A 149 -19.00 4.82 10.76
N THR A 150 -18.13 5.02 9.78
CA THR A 150 -16.67 4.96 9.92
C THR A 150 -16.08 6.36 10.07
N LEU A 151 -15.34 6.59 11.15
CA LEU A 151 -14.52 7.80 11.30
C LEU A 151 -13.27 7.67 10.41
N LEU A 152 -13.14 8.56 9.42
CA LEU A 152 -11.99 8.59 8.52
C LEU A 152 -10.97 9.63 8.96
N LEU A 153 -9.73 9.17 9.11
CA LEU A 153 -8.57 9.97 9.48
C LEU A 153 -7.64 10.15 8.29
N ASP A 154 -6.95 11.28 8.24
CA ASP A 154 -5.81 11.44 7.35
C ASP A 154 -4.57 10.76 7.96
N LEU A 155 -3.71 10.23 7.09
CA LEU A 155 -2.46 9.62 7.51
C LEU A 155 -1.46 10.70 7.96
N PRO A 156 -0.82 10.55 9.14
CA PRO A 156 0.27 11.43 9.54
C PRO A 156 1.44 11.40 8.55
N ARG A 157 1.67 10.23 7.95
CA ARG A 157 2.64 9.98 6.89
C ARG A 157 1.96 9.20 5.76
N PRO A 158 1.75 9.79 4.58
CA PRO A 158 1.01 9.16 3.48
C PRO A 158 1.54 7.77 3.08
N GLU A 159 2.84 7.55 3.21
CA GLU A 159 3.54 6.33 2.85
C GLU A 159 3.39 5.18 3.87
N SER A 160 2.86 5.44 5.08
CA SER A 160 2.82 4.45 6.17
C SER A 160 2.07 3.16 5.81
N LEU A 161 1.09 3.24 4.90
CA LEU A 161 0.24 2.11 4.52
C LEU A 161 0.53 1.57 3.11
N GLU A 162 1.67 1.94 2.51
CA GLU A 162 2.05 1.41 1.21
C GLU A 162 2.46 -0.08 1.32
N ASN A 163 1.87 -0.90 0.46
CA ASN A 163 2.21 -2.30 0.34
C ASN A 163 3.48 -2.44 -0.50
N VAL A 164 4.60 -2.65 0.17
CA VAL A 164 5.89 -2.83 -0.48
C VAL A 164 6.12 -4.33 -0.68
N ASN A 165 6.26 -4.75 -1.93
CA ASN A 165 6.26 -6.17 -2.32
C ASN A 165 7.66 -6.79 -2.31
N THR A 166 8.72 -5.98 -2.22
CA THR A 166 10.11 -6.45 -2.22
C THR A 166 11.01 -5.67 -1.25
N PRO A 167 12.07 -6.30 -0.71
CA PRO A 167 13.10 -5.57 0.05
C PRO A 167 13.78 -4.46 -0.74
N ALA A 168 13.82 -4.57 -2.08
CA ALA A 168 14.36 -3.53 -2.97
C ALA A 168 13.45 -2.30 -3.02
N GLU A 169 12.14 -2.48 -3.14
CA GLU A 169 11.17 -1.39 -2.99
C GLU A 169 11.22 -0.80 -1.58
N LEU A 170 11.47 -1.62 -0.55
CA LEU A 170 11.59 -1.09 0.81
C LEU A 170 12.86 -0.26 0.99
N ALA A 171 14.00 -0.70 0.47
CA ALA A 171 15.23 0.11 0.50
C ALA A 171 15.04 1.48 -0.17
N ALA A 172 14.19 1.54 -1.21
CA ALA A 172 13.80 2.79 -1.86
C ALA A 172 12.91 3.69 -0.98
N VAL A 173 12.13 3.13 -0.04
CA VAL A 173 11.23 3.90 0.82
C VAL A 173 11.76 4.11 2.27
N THR A 174 12.58 3.21 2.82
CA THR A 174 13.13 3.31 4.19
C THR A 174 14.49 4.00 4.28
N GLY A 175 15.08 4.41 3.15
CA GLY A 175 16.27 5.29 3.16
C GLY A 175 17.46 4.76 3.98
N ALA A 176 17.67 3.45 4.05
CA ALA A 176 18.80 2.85 4.77
C ALA A 176 19.55 1.90 3.83
N GLY A 177 20.56 2.44 3.14
CA GLY A 177 21.50 1.62 2.37
C GLY A 177 22.02 2.16 1.04
N ASN A 178 22.06 3.48 0.80
CA ASN A 178 23.25 4.12 0.24
C ASN A 178 23.10 5.65 0.32
N SER A 179 23.90 6.23 1.20
CA SER A 179 24.28 7.63 1.18
C SER A 179 24.84 7.95 -0.21
N GLY A 180 24.00 8.51 -1.08
CA GLY A 180 24.39 8.82 -2.46
C GLY A 180 23.27 9.26 -3.41
N ALA A 181 21.98 9.19 -3.06
CA ALA A 181 20.91 9.72 -3.90
C ALA A 181 20.66 11.20 -3.58
N THR A 182 21.19 12.06 -4.45
CA THR A 182 21.10 13.52 -4.41
C THR A 182 19.66 14.02 -4.33
N THR A 183 19.19 14.49 -3.18
CA THR A 183 17.99 15.34 -3.05
C THR A 183 18.24 16.75 -3.60
N GLY A 184 18.88 16.83 -4.76
CA GLY A 184 19.11 18.05 -5.51
C GLY A 184 18.26 18.04 -6.77
N GLU A 185 17.91 19.22 -7.27
CA GLU A 185 17.44 19.34 -8.65
C GLU A 185 18.39 18.59 -9.58
N ARG A 186 17.81 17.75 -10.43
CA ARG A 186 18.54 16.96 -11.41
C ARG A 186 18.20 17.50 -12.79
N GLU A 187 19.22 17.55 -13.63
CA GLU A 187 19.06 17.91 -15.02
C GLU A 187 18.92 16.60 -15.81
N LEU A 188 17.80 16.40 -16.49
CA LEU A 188 17.50 15.19 -17.26
C LEU A 188 17.34 15.54 -18.73
N LYS A 189 17.70 14.62 -19.63
CA LYS A 189 17.40 14.75 -21.05
C LYS A 189 16.12 14.00 -21.36
N VAL A 190 15.12 14.65 -21.93
CA VAL A 190 13.87 14.02 -22.35
C VAL A 190 13.81 14.01 -23.86
N GLN A 191 13.54 12.86 -24.47
CA GLN A 191 13.35 12.74 -25.92
C GLN A 191 11.91 12.37 -26.23
N TYR A 192 11.35 13.04 -27.23
CA TYR A 192 9.96 12.88 -27.65
C TYR A 192 9.88 12.27 -29.04
N PHE A 193 8.98 11.29 -29.18
CA PHE A 193 8.70 10.59 -30.43
C PHE A 193 7.19 10.62 -30.74
N ALA A 194 6.87 10.44 -32.02
CA ALA A 194 5.50 10.36 -32.53
C ALA A 194 4.61 11.50 -31.97
N LEU A 195 3.42 11.14 -31.44
CA LEU A 195 2.43 12.09 -30.92
C LEU A 195 3.01 13.04 -29.85
N LEU A 196 3.89 12.54 -28.97
CA LEU A 196 4.49 13.38 -27.92
C LEU A 196 5.44 14.43 -28.51
N ARG A 197 6.12 14.14 -29.62
CA ARG A 197 6.97 15.12 -30.32
C ARG A 197 6.15 16.24 -30.93
N GLU A 198 5.01 15.90 -31.53
CA GLU A 198 4.09 16.87 -32.11
C GLU A 198 3.49 17.77 -31.03
N GLN A 199 3.08 17.17 -29.90
CA GLN A 199 2.51 17.91 -28.76
C GLN A 199 3.53 18.79 -28.03
N ALA A 200 4.78 18.32 -27.86
CA ALA A 200 5.85 19.11 -27.24
C ALA A 200 6.46 20.17 -28.18
N GLY A 201 6.21 20.06 -29.50
CA GLY A 201 6.78 20.91 -30.54
C GLY A 201 8.31 20.80 -30.68
N ARG A 202 8.95 19.82 -30.03
CA ARG A 202 10.40 19.62 -29.99
C ARG A 202 10.74 18.14 -29.90
N ARG A 203 11.90 17.75 -30.43
CA ARG A 203 12.37 16.34 -30.42
C ARG A 203 13.07 15.93 -29.13
N GLU A 204 13.65 16.89 -28.43
CA GLU A 204 14.31 16.68 -27.15
C GLU A 204 14.35 17.98 -26.36
N GLU A 205 14.45 17.87 -25.04
CA GLU A 205 14.73 18.98 -24.16
C GLU A 205 15.50 18.53 -22.91
N THR A 206 16.13 19.51 -22.26
CA THR A 206 16.78 19.31 -20.97
C THR A 206 15.90 19.89 -19.88
N VAL A 207 15.52 19.05 -18.92
CA VAL A 207 14.58 19.39 -17.84
C VAL A 207 15.32 19.39 -16.52
N ARG A 208 15.31 20.54 -15.83
CA ARG A 208 15.62 20.58 -14.39
C ARG A 208 14.38 20.22 -13.60
N THR A 209 14.48 19.18 -12.79
CA THR A 209 13.36 18.60 -12.08
C THR A 209 13.81 18.04 -10.73
N ARG A 210 12.85 17.88 -9.82
CA ARG A 210 13.04 17.11 -8.59
C ARG A 210 12.44 15.72 -8.69
N ALA A 211 11.72 15.42 -9.79
CA ALA A 211 11.18 14.11 -10.08
C ALA A 211 12.26 13.04 -9.93
N ALA A 212 11.99 12.10 -9.03
CA ALA A 212 12.84 10.97 -8.76
C ALA A 212 12.55 9.81 -9.71
N THR A 213 11.38 9.79 -10.35
CA THR A 213 10.93 8.68 -11.19
C THR A 213 10.37 9.16 -12.53
N PRO A 214 10.32 8.30 -13.57
CA PRO A 214 9.71 8.68 -14.84
C PRO A 214 8.23 9.03 -14.72
N ARG A 215 7.51 8.46 -13.73
CA ARG A 215 6.11 8.81 -13.46
C ARG A 215 5.97 10.26 -13.02
N GLU A 216 6.75 10.67 -12.03
CA GLU A 216 6.76 12.06 -11.56
C GLU A 216 7.19 13.01 -12.67
N LEU A 217 8.25 12.64 -13.41
CA LEU A 217 8.75 13.44 -14.53
C LEU A 217 7.66 13.62 -15.59
N TYR A 218 6.90 12.57 -15.91
CA TYR A 218 5.84 12.66 -16.91
C TYR A 218 4.67 13.54 -16.47
N GLU A 219 4.25 13.45 -15.21
CA GLU A 219 3.22 14.36 -14.68
C GLU A 219 3.69 15.82 -14.66
N GLU A 220 4.97 16.08 -14.32
CA GLU A 220 5.55 17.42 -14.46
C GLU A 220 5.53 17.91 -15.92
N LEU A 221 5.85 17.03 -16.88
CA LEU A 221 5.84 17.37 -18.30
C LEU A 221 4.44 17.61 -18.86
N LYS A 222 3.41 16.90 -18.37
CA LYS A 222 2.00 17.15 -18.73
C LYS A 222 1.50 18.52 -18.32
N VAL A 223 2.11 19.13 -17.28
CA VAL A 223 1.81 20.53 -16.92
C VAL A 223 2.44 21.50 -17.93
N ARG A 224 3.57 21.14 -18.52
CA ARG A 224 4.34 21.99 -19.45
C ARG A 224 3.94 21.85 -20.91
N HIS A 225 3.44 20.67 -21.29
CA HIS A 225 3.06 20.31 -22.65
C HIS A 225 1.64 19.73 -22.69
N PRO A 226 0.89 19.94 -23.79
CA PRO A 226 -0.48 19.45 -23.93
C PRO A 226 -0.53 17.95 -24.26
N PHE A 227 0.12 17.10 -23.44
CA PHE A 227 0.11 15.66 -23.63
C PHE A 227 -1.26 15.06 -23.34
N THR A 228 -1.78 14.27 -24.28
CA THR A 228 -3.12 13.68 -24.18
C THR A 228 -3.13 12.24 -23.70
N LEU A 229 -1.98 11.55 -23.72
CA LEU A 229 -1.87 10.16 -23.28
C LEU A 229 -1.55 10.08 -21.79
N GLY A 230 -2.23 9.20 -21.07
CA GLY A 230 -1.89 8.85 -19.69
C GLY A 230 -0.73 7.83 -19.63
N PRO A 231 -0.01 7.74 -18.50
CA PRO A 231 1.10 6.80 -18.31
C PRO A 231 0.77 5.34 -18.63
N GLU A 232 -0.49 4.93 -18.42
CA GLU A 232 -0.99 3.58 -18.69
C GLU A 232 -0.95 3.18 -20.17
N HIS A 233 -0.92 4.17 -21.07
CA HIS A 233 -0.82 3.95 -22.51
C HIS A 233 0.61 4.05 -23.03
N LEU A 234 1.58 4.39 -22.17
CA LEU A 234 2.95 4.68 -22.54
C LEU A 234 3.90 3.62 -21.97
N LYS A 235 4.95 3.31 -22.72
CA LYS A 235 6.13 2.64 -22.18
C LYS A 235 7.19 3.70 -21.88
N VAL A 236 8.09 3.40 -20.95
CA VAL A 236 9.22 4.28 -20.67
C VAL A 236 10.54 3.55 -20.88
N ALA A 237 11.50 4.27 -21.44
CA ALA A 237 12.88 3.85 -21.52
C ALA A 237 13.77 4.89 -20.85
N VAL A 238 14.75 4.44 -20.08
CA VAL A 238 15.78 5.27 -19.45
C VAL A 238 17.12 4.78 -19.95
N ASN A 239 17.94 5.68 -20.50
CA ASN A 239 19.24 5.38 -21.11
C ASN A 239 19.17 4.26 -22.17
N ALA A 240 18.15 4.36 -23.05
CA ALA A 240 17.85 3.39 -24.11
C ALA A 240 17.38 2.00 -23.67
N GLU A 241 17.09 1.79 -22.38
CA GLU A 241 16.56 0.54 -21.84
C GLU A 241 15.13 0.70 -21.34
N PHE A 242 14.22 -0.20 -21.75
CA PHE A 242 12.86 -0.25 -21.20
C PHE A 242 12.93 -0.39 -19.68
N SER A 243 12.18 0.46 -18.99
CA SER A 243 12.26 0.61 -17.55
C SER A 243 10.87 0.65 -16.93
N ASP A 244 10.81 0.40 -15.63
CA ASP A 244 9.60 0.62 -14.86
C ASP A 244 9.36 2.12 -14.62
N TRP A 245 8.10 2.50 -14.50
CA TRP A 245 7.68 3.87 -14.17
C TRP A 245 8.14 4.33 -12.78
N SER A 246 8.54 3.40 -11.92
CA SER A 246 9.11 3.63 -10.59
C SER A 246 10.65 3.63 -10.55
N ARG A 247 11.34 3.43 -11.69
CA ARG A 247 12.82 3.49 -11.76
C ARG A 247 13.33 4.83 -11.25
N GLN A 248 14.39 4.81 -10.43
CA GLN A 248 15.05 6.04 -9.99
C GLN A 248 15.82 6.70 -11.14
N LEU A 249 15.63 8.01 -11.30
CA LEU A 249 16.32 8.85 -12.27
C LEU A 249 17.52 9.54 -11.64
N ALA A 250 18.67 9.42 -12.28
CA ALA A 250 19.90 10.12 -11.94
C ALA A 250 20.06 11.37 -12.81
N ALA A 251 20.89 12.33 -12.35
CA ALA A 251 21.25 13.48 -13.18
C ALA A 251 21.90 13.02 -14.49
N ASN A 252 21.55 13.69 -15.58
CA ASN A 252 21.91 13.41 -16.97
C ASN A 252 21.30 12.14 -17.58
N ASP A 253 20.39 11.46 -16.87
CA ASP A 253 19.64 10.36 -17.49
C ASP A 253 18.86 10.85 -18.70
N THR A 254 18.81 10.01 -19.74
CA THR A 254 17.99 10.22 -20.91
C THR A 254 16.70 9.41 -20.79
N VAL A 255 15.56 10.10 -20.71
CA VAL A 255 14.24 9.50 -20.56
C VAL A 255 13.46 9.62 -21.87
N VAL A 256 12.82 8.53 -22.27
CA VAL A 256 11.98 8.45 -23.45
C VAL A 256 10.63 7.87 -23.08
N PHE A 257 9.56 8.62 -23.34
CA PHE A 257 8.19 8.13 -23.25
C PHE A 257 7.75 7.66 -24.64
N ILE A 258 7.39 6.39 -24.74
CA ILE A 258 7.15 5.67 -25.98
C ILE A 258 5.64 5.42 -26.09
N PRO A 259 4.93 6.18 -26.94
CA PRO A 259 3.52 5.92 -27.22
C PRO A 259 3.32 4.57 -27.92
N PRO A 260 2.11 4.00 -27.85
CA PRO A 260 1.82 2.76 -28.54
C PRO A 260 2.03 3.01 -30.03
N VAL A 261 2.81 2.15 -30.67
CA VAL A 261 3.10 2.27 -32.09
C VAL A 261 1.78 2.01 -32.83
N ALA A 262 1.24 3.03 -33.49
CA ALA A 262 0.29 2.82 -34.57
C ALA A 262 1.09 2.23 -35.74
N GLY A 263 1.32 0.92 -35.70
CA GLY A 263 1.80 0.18 -36.86
C GLY A 263 0.61 -0.16 -37.74
N GLY A 264 0.67 0.26 -39.00
CA GLY A 264 0.07 -0.52 -40.09
C GLY A 264 0.81 -1.84 -40.29
#